data_AF-A0A318HJK1-F1
#
_entry.id   AF-A0A318HJK1-F1
#
_cell.length_a   1.000
_cell.length_b   1.000
_cell.length_c   1.000
_cell.angle_alpha   90.00
_cell.angle_beta   90.00
_cell.angle_gamma   90.00
#
_symmetry.space_group_name_H-M   'P 1'
#
loop_
_entity.id
_entity.type
_entity.pdbx_description
1 polymer ?
#
loop_
_entity_poly.entity_id
_entity_poly.type
_entity_poly.pdbx_seq_one_letter_code
_entity_poly.pdbx_strand_id
1 'polypeptide(L)' 'MIVGRNPRSPVIGDTVLLRADNRRGVGTIVDTDAIRYRIYWRTRRGQLSWHSRGELAIPRLDFGRRWP' A
#
# COMPACT_ATOMS: atom_id res chain seq x y z
N MET A 1 29.67 5.40 2.23
CA MET A 1 28.46 6.03 2.82
C MET A 1 27.28 5.73 1.90
N ILE A 2 26.47 4.71 2.21
CA ILE A 2 25.25 4.46 1.44
C ILE A 2 24.17 5.36 2.03
N VAL A 3 23.87 6.46 1.35
CA VAL A 3 22.74 7.31 1.68
C VAL A 3 21.48 6.50 1.36
N GLY A 4 20.95 5.81 2.38
CA GLY A 4 19.70 5.09 2.30
C GLY A 4 18.59 6.07 1.93
N ARG A 5 18.22 6.10 0.64
CA ARG A 5 17.08 6.90 0.18
C ARG A 5 15.84 6.37 0.89
N ASN A 6 15.34 7.22 1.79
CA ASN A 6 14.11 7.08 2.56
C ASN A 6 13.00 6.44 1.70
N PRO A 7 12.26 5.42 2.17
CA PRO A 7 11.10 4.92 1.44
C PRO A 7 10.12 6.07 1.26
N ARG A 8 9.96 6.53 0.01
CA ARG A 8 9.00 7.58 -0.37
C ARG A 8 7.63 7.23 0.20
N SER A 9 6.88 8.22 0.68
CA SER A 9 5.49 8.00 1.11
C SER A 9 4.68 7.25 0.06
N PRO A 10 3.64 6.49 0.47
CA PRO A 10 2.68 5.90 -0.45
C PRO A 10 2.09 6.99 -1.35
N VAL A 11 1.83 6.67 -2.62
CA VAL A 11 1.22 7.59 -3.58
C VAL A 11 0.07 6.92 -4.32
N ILE A 12 -0.82 7.74 -4.87
CA ILE A 12 -1.87 7.28 -5.78
C ILE A 12 -1.25 6.46 -6.92
N GLY A 13 -1.87 5.32 -7.25
CA GLY A 13 -1.38 4.35 -8.21
C GLY A 13 -0.58 3.20 -7.59
N ASP A 14 -0.17 3.31 -6.32
CA ASP A 14 0.55 2.23 -5.67
C ASP A 14 -0.30 1.00 -5.46
N THR A 15 0.30 -0.16 -5.75
CA THR A 15 -0.22 -1.45 -5.32
C THR A 15 -0.05 -1.61 -3.82
N VAL A 16 -1.11 -2.04 -3.15
CA VAL A 16 -1.13 -2.31 -1.71
C VAL A 16 -1.71 -3.69 -1.41
N LEU A 17 -1.32 -4.23 -0.26
CA LEU A 17 -1.84 -5.44 0.35
C LEU A 17 -2.35 -5.10 1.75
N LEU A 18 -3.39 -5.77 2.21
CA LEU A 18 -3.86 -5.61 3.59
C LEU A 18 -3.00 -6.44 4.55
N ARG A 19 -2.42 -5.83 5.60
CA ARG A 19 -1.55 -6.53 6.57
C ARG A 19 -2.30 -7.54 7.43
N ALA A 20 -3.49 -7.16 7.90
CA ALA A 20 -4.27 -7.97 8.84
C ALA A 20 -4.80 -9.27 8.21
N ASP A 21 -4.94 -9.30 6.88
CA ASP A 21 -5.52 -10.42 6.18
C ASP A 21 -4.84 -10.57 4.81
N ASN A 22 -3.72 -11.30 4.80
CA ASN A 22 -2.94 -11.63 3.60
C ASN A 22 -3.78 -12.33 2.50
N ARG A 23 -5.03 -12.72 2.78
CA ARG A 23 -5.94 -13.38 1.84
C ARG A 23 -6.95 -12.45 1.18
N ARG A 24 -7.13 -11.20 1.65
CA ARG A 24 -8.23 -10.31 1.19
C ARG A 24 -7.93 -9.41 -0.02
N GLY A 25 -6.73 -9.51 -0.57
CA GLY A 25 -6.49 -9.15 -1.97
C GLY A 25 -5.59 -7.94 -2.20
N VAL A 26 -5.32 -7.74 -3.49
CA VAL A 26 -4.46 -6.67 -4.02
C VAL A 26 -5.32 -5.45 -4.28
N GLY A 27 -4.90 -4.30 -3.76
CA GLY A 27 -5.55 -3.02 -3.97
C GLY A 27 -4.64 -2.01 -4.64
N THR A 28 -5.22 -0.90 -5.07
CA THR A 28 -4.50 0.26 -5.59
C THR A 28 -4.92 1.51 -4.85
N ILE A 29 -3.97 2.35 -4.43
CA ILE A 29 -4.29 3.66 -3.86
C ILE A 29 -4.91 4.51 -4.96
N VAL A 30 -6.13 4.98 -4.75
CA VAL A 30 -6.84 5.85 -5.71
C VAL A 30 -6.98 7.28 -5.20
N ASP A 31 -6.86 7.48 -3.89
CA ASP A 31 -6.96 8.79 -3.25
C ASP A 31 -6.22 8.79 -1.90
N THR A 32 -5.87 9.97 -1.39
CA THR A 32 -5.24 10.13 -0.07
C THR A 32 -5.79 11.35 0.63
N ASP A 33 -6.05 11.23 1.93
CA ASP A 33 -6.22 12.38 2.82
C ASP A 33 -4.93 12.53 3.68
N ALA A 34 -4.94 13.42 4.67
CA ALA A 34 -3.77 13.70 5.51
C ALA A 34 -3.29 12.49 6.35
N ILE A 35 -4.14 11.48 6.57
CA ILE A 35 -3.90 10.39 7.52
C ILE A 35 -4.22 8.98 6.96
N ARG A 36 -5.00 8.89 5.88
CA ARG A 36 -5.54 7.66 5.32
C ARG A 36 -5.44 7.66 3.79
N TYR A 37 -5.55 6.46 3.26
CA TYR A 37 -5.49 6.17 1.83
C TYR A 37 -6.77 5.47 1.42
N ARG A 38 -7.37 5.92 0.33
CA ARG A 38 -8.51 5.24 -0.28
C ARG A 38 -7.99 4.17 -1.22
N ILE A 39 -8.39 2.94 -0.98
CA ILE A 39 -7.93 1.79 -1.73
C ILE A 39 -9.07 1.26 -2.57
N TYR A 40 -8.81 1.06 -3.87
CA TYR A 40 -9.63 0.23 -4.72
C TYR A 40 -9.12 -1.22 -4.67
N TRP A 41 -9.89 -2.10 -4.05
CA TRP A 41 -9.57 -3.52 -3.96
C TRP A 41 -10.03 -4.27 -5.20
N ARG A 42 -9.12 -5.05 -5.78
CA ARG A 42 -9.40 -5.95 -6.91
C ARG A 42 -10.08 -7.23 -6.44
N THR A 43 -11.21 -7.10 -5.75
CA THR A 43 -12.11 -8.22 -5.42
C THR A 43 -13.11 -8.44 -6.56
N ARG A 44 -13.88 -9.54 -6.53
CA ARG A 44 -14.86 -9.87 -7.59
C ARG A 44 -15.90 -8.78 -7.88
N ARG A 45 -16.15 -7.87 -6.94
CA ARG A 45 -17.13 -6.77 -7.09
C ARG A 45 -16.50 -5.39 -7.20
N GLY A 46 -15.18 -5.27 -6.99
CA GLY A 46 -14.53 -3.98 -6.76
C GLY A 46 -15.02 -3.36 -5.46
N GLN A 47 -14.11 -3.01 -4.55
CA GLN A 47 -14.48 -2.37 -3.30
C GLN A 47 -13.60 -1.15 -3.06
N LEU A 48 -14.21 -0.05 -2.63
CA LEU A 48 -13.48 1.13 -2.17
C LEU A 48 -13.56 1.20 -0.65
N SER A 49 -12.43 1.32 0.02
CA SER A 49 -12.39 1.57 1.47
C SER A 49 -11.20 2.44 1.86
N TRP A 50 -11.35 3.16 2.96
CA TRP A 50 -10.29 3.95 3.57
C TRP A 50 -9.48 3.10 4.53
N HIS A 51 -8.16 3.25 4.49
CA HIS A 51 -7.22 2.56 5.35
C HIS A 51 -6.13 3.48 5.86
N SER A 52 -5.68 3.24 7.08
CA SER A 52 -4.50 3.90 7.62
C SER A 52 -3.22 3.29 7.04
N ARG A 53 -2.09 4.01 7.09
CA ARG A 53 -0.79 3.47 6.61
C ARG A 53 -0.41 2.15 7.29
N GLY A 54 -0.71 2.01 8.59
CA GLY A 54 -0.35 0.84 9.40
C GLY A 54 -1.08 -0.44 8.98
N GLU A 55 -2.24 -0.32 8.36
CA GLU A 55 -3.04 -1.45 7.87
C GLU A 55 -2.55 -1.97 6.52
N LEU A 56 -1.71 -1.20 5.82
CA LEU A 56 -1.31 -1.46 4.44
C LEU A 56 0.15 -1.90 4.36
N ALA A 57 0.42 -2.92 3.56
CA ALA A 57 1.75 -3.28 3.07
C ALA A 57 1.87 -2.84 1.61
N ILE A 58 2.90 -2.06 1.30
CA ILE A 58 3.13 -1.49 -0.03
C ILE A 58 4.39 -2.14 -0.58
N PRO A 59 4.28 -3.07 -1.53
CA PRO A 59 5.42 -3.89 -1.91
C PRO A 59 6.67 -3.11 -2.35
N ARG A 60 6.48 -2.03 -3.12
CA ARG A 60 7.62 -1.18 -3.55
C ARG A 60 8.37 -0.51 -2.39
N LEU A 61 7.74 -0.36 -1.22
CA LEU A 61 8.31 0.29 -0.03
C LEU A 61 8.73 -0.73 1.02
N ASP A 62 7.84 -1.66 1.31
CA ASP A 62 7.96 -2.60 2.43
C ASP A 62 8.75 -3.86 2.02
N PHE A 63 8.74 -4.26 0.73
CA PHE A 63 9.47 -5.43 0.21
C PHE A 63 10.61 -5.09 -0.77
N GLY A 64 10.68 -3.86 -1.30
CA GLY A 64 11.79 -3.37 -2.14
C GLY A 64 13.16 -3.39 -1.45
N ARG A 65 13.22 -3.69 -0.14
CA ARG A 65 14.44 -3.83 0.66
C ARG A 65 15.02 -5.26 0.69
N ARG A 66 14.36 -6.26 0.09
CA ARG A 66 14.78 -7.66 0.18
C ARG A 66 15.03 -8.30 -1.18
N TRP A 67 16.12 -7.88 -1.82
CA TRP A 67 16.91 -8.76 -2.69
C TRP A 67 18.37 -8.61 -2.24
N PRO A 68 19.12 -9.72 -2.00
CA PRO A 68 20.55 -9.66 -1.73
C PRO A 68 21.35 -9.12 -2.91
#